data_AF-A0A969D4N4-F1
#
_entry.id   AF-A0A969D4N4-F1
#
_cell.length_a   1.000
_cell.length_b   1.000
_cell.length_c   1.000
_cell.angle_alpha   90.00
_cell.angle_beta   90.00
_cell.angle_gamma   90.00
#
_symmetry.space_group_name_H-M   'P 1'
#
loop_
_entity.id
_entity.type
_entity.pdbx_description
1 polymer ?
#
loop_
_entity_poly.entity_id
_entity_poly.type
_entity_poly.pdbx_seq_one_letter_code
_entity_poly.pdbx_strand_id
1 'polypeptide(L)'
;MLSLRSRILDLKQGHSEYGHNGLLFAMSLEESEVIDRLAEDDPFVAECKHKIMRLLKHYTVGYSEHLKTAFDVYSECSTYIQLNSRGVLIERVPEARESRPDFRIRYCGEEAYCEVKTLGWADGMQNYNAAIDDGIAAKIEIEDQVFSGVRMPMATSGISPFGHSEELSTNPGKLFTRKIIDKLRNNIKESQFELGPTILICDLSLLYLPSPGPRLASVIAYMAAESCCIVSGELWHIAFGRIGDQILKRIEFEGAPNTSGRLERNGILIDSHENLKALIICTSPFDKAKKTYSAFATASNFEQFGALICQISDFYNDEVNSNAWEIIDGQKQLRH
;
A
#
# COMPACT_ATOMS: atom_id res chain seq x y z
N MET A 1 -18.20 24.76 -8.13
CA MET A 1 -16.97 24.47 -7.38
C MET A 1 -16.17 23.49 -8.22
N LEU A 2 -14.85 23.68 -8.42
CA LEU A 2 -14.06 22.74 -9.24
C LEU A 2 -14.02 21.37 -8.55
N SER A 3 -14.23 20.29 -9.28
CA SER A 3 -14.29 18.95 -8.69
C SER A 3 -12.89 18.42 -8.39
N LEU A 4 -12.75 17.52 -7.43
CA LEU A 4 -11.46 16.90 -7.11
C LEU A 4 -10.94 16.11 -8.32
N ARG A 5 -11.83 15.35 -8.97
CA ARG A 5 -11.53 14.62 -10.19
C ARG A 5 -10.99 15.54 -11.29
N SER A 6 -11.64 16.69 -11.53
CA SER A 6 -11.17 17.63 -12.57
C SER A 6 -9.81 18.20 -12.21
N ARG A 7 -9.57 18.58 -10.95
CA ARG A 7 -8.28 19.12 -10.52
C ARG A 7 -7.15 18.11 -10.69
N ILE A 8 -7.37 16.85 -10.29
CA ILE A 8 -6.37 15.79 -10.43
C ILE A 8 -6.12 15.47 -11.91
N LEU A 9 -7.17 15.44 -12.73
CA LEU A 9 -7.03 15.25 -14.18
C LEU A 9 -6.17 16.36 -14.80
N ASP A 10 -6.47 17.63 -14.50
CA ASP A 10 -5.70 18.77 -15.02
C ASP A 10 -4.21 18.66 -14.63
N LEU A 11 -3.94 18.31 -13.37
CA LEU A 11 -2.57 18.10 -12.90
C LEU A 11 -1.89 16.91 -13.58
N LYS A 12 -2.58 15.77 -13.73
CA LYS A 12 -2.05 14.58 -14.41
C LYS A 12 -1.74 14.86 -15.88
N GLN A 13 -2.61 15.61 -16.57
CA GLN A 13 -2.39 16.01 -17.96
C GLN A 13 -1.18 16.93 -18.07
N GLY A 14 -1.08 17.94 -17.19
CA GLY A 14 0.13 18.75 -17.10
C GLY A 14 1.37 17.89 -16.86
N HIS A 15 1.35 16.95 -15.93
CA HIS A 15 2.50 16.08 -15.65
C HIS A 15 2.82 15.06 -16.73
N SER A 16 1.84 14.54 -17.46
CA SER A 16 2.10 13.67 -18.61
C SER A 16 2.94 14.38 -19.68
N GLU A 17 2.97 15.72 -19.67
CA GLU A 17 3.88 16.53 -20.47
C GLU A 17 5.26 16.76 -19.83
N TYR A 18 5.49 16.47 -18.54
CA TYR A 18 6.72 16.81 -17.82
C TYR A 18 7.26 15.70 -16.88
N GLY A 19 6.84 14.43 -17.02
CA GLY A 19 7.37 13.29 -16.25
C GLY A 19 6.41 12.66 -15.22
N HIS A 20 6.71 11.41 -14.81
CA HIS A 20 5.82 10.60 -13.97
C HIS A 20 5.90 10.99 -12.48
N ASN A 21 4.82 11.55 -11.91
CA ASN A 21 4.73 11.82 -10.47
C ASN A 21 3.99 10.70 -9.72
N GLY A 22 4.71 9.80 -9.04
CA GLY A 22 4.13 8.63 -8.37
C GLY A 22 2.97 8.94 -7.42
N LEU A 23 3.05 10.03 -6.64
CA LEU A 23 2.01 10.42 -5.68
C LEU A 23 0.73 10.91 -6.39
N LEU A 24 0.90 11.76 -7.39
CA LEU A 24 -0.23 12.29 -8.16
C LEU A 24 -0.92 11.18 -8.96
N PHE A 25 -0.15 10.31 -9.59
CA PHE A 25 -0.68 9.21 -10.40
C PHE A 25 -1.41 8.15 -9.56
N ALA A 26 -0.99 7.94 -8.32
CA ALA A 26 -1.66 7.06 -7.36
C ALA A 26 -3.02 7.60 -6.87
N MET A 27 -3.31 8.89 -7.01
CA MET A 27 -4.67 9.39 -6.79
C MET A 27 -5.54 9.05 -8.00
N SER A 28 -6.35 8.00 -7.90
CA SER A 28 -7.22 7.53 -8.98
C SER A 28 -8.31 8.55 -9.34
N LEU A 29 -8.60 8.70 -10.63
CA LEU A 29 -9.70 9.55 -11.09
C LEU A 29 -11.06 8.98 -10.71
N GLU A 30 -11.21 7.66 -10.70
CA GLU A 30 -12.44 6.96 -10.35
C GLU A 30 -12.78 7.15 -8.87
N GLU A 31 -11.79 6.97 -7.99
CA GLU A 31 -11.96 7.22 -6.56
C GLU A 31 -12.16 8.72 -6.27
N SER A 32 -11.48 9.60 -7.00
CA SER A 32 -11.71 11.06 -6.88
C SER A 32 -13.15 11.44 -7.20
N GLU A 33 -13.78 10.76 -8.17
CA GLU A 33 -15.19 10.92 -8.50
C GLU A 33 -16.12 10.40 -7.40
N VAL A 34 -15.75 9.30 -6.76
CA VAL A 34 -16.48 8.78 -5.59
C VAL A 34 -16.39 9.77 -4.42
N ILE A 35 -15.21 10.32 -4.14
CA ILE A 35 -15.01 11.36 -3.12
C ILE A 35 -15.84 12.60 -3.46
N ASP A 36 -15.85 13.03 -4.72
CA ASP A 36 -16.63 14.18 -5.16
C ASP A 36 -18.12 14.03 -4.85
N ARG A 37 -18.69 12.84 -5.10
CA ARG A 37 -20.11 12.52 -4.82
C ARG A 37 -20.40 12.43 -3.33
N LEU A 38 -19.61 11.64 -2.59
CA LEU A 38 -19.86 11.40 -1.17
C LEU A 38 -19.66 12.65 -0.31
N ALA A 39 -18.82 13.60 -0.75
CA ALA A 39 -18.64 14.88 -0.08
C ALA A 39 -19.90 15.75 0.01
N GLU A 40 -20.98 15.43 -0.72
CA GLU A 40 -22.25 16.16 -0.62
C GLU A 40 -23.01 15.79 0.67
N ASP A 41 -22.89 14.54 1.11
CA ASP A 41 -23.68 13.97 2.20
C ASP A 41 -22.83 13.58 3.43
N ASP A 42 -21.51 13.40 3.25
CA ASP A 42 -20.59 12.97 4.30
C ASP A 42 -19.64 14.11 4.71
N PRO A 43 -19.78 14.65 5.95
CA PRO A 43 -18.97 15.76 6.42
C PRO A 43 -17.47 15.47 6.47
N PHE A 44 -17.07 14.23 6.76
CA PHE A 44 -15.65 13.86 6.81
C PHE A 44 -15.07 13.82 5.40
N VAL A 45 -15.77 13.21 4.45
CA VAL A 45 -15.35 13.18 3.04
C VAL A 45 -15.27 14.60 2.47
N ALA A 46 -16.22 15.47 2.83
CA ALA A 46 -16.20 16.88 2.46
C ALA A 46 -14.96 17.63 3.00
N GLU A 47 -14.61 17.40 4.26
CA GLU A 47 -13.42 17.96 4.90
C GLU A 47 -12.14 17.48 4.20
N CYS A 48 -12.01 16.18 3.95
CA CYS A 48 -10.88 15.59 3.22
C CYS A 48 -10.74 16.22 1.83
N LYS A 49 -11.83 16.26 1.04
CA LYS A 49 -11.85 16.90 -0.28
C LYS A 49 -11.39 18.36 -0.21
N HIS A 50 -11.91 19.14 0.74
CA HIS A 50 -11.53 20.54 0.89
C HIS A 50 -10.03 20.68 1.23
N LYS A 51 -9.52 19.86 2.15
CA LYS A 51 -8.11 19.83 2.55
C LYS A 51 -7.20 19.47 1.38
N ILE A 52 -7.55 18.44 0.60
CA ILE A 52 -6.81 18.02 -0.60
C ILE A 52 -6.78 19.16 -1.63
N MET A 53 -7.94 19.74 -1.96
CA MET A 53 -8.04 20.85 -2.92
C MET A 53 -7.21 22.07 -2.49
N ARG A 54 -7.19 22.39 -1.19
CA ARG A 54 -6.37 23.46 -0.64
C ARG A 54 -4.88 23.18 -0.81
N LEU A 55 -4.43 21.96 -0.49
CA LEU A 55 -3.02 21.55 -0.62
C LEU A 55 -2.56 21.53 -2.09
N LEU A 56 -3.45 21.15 -3.00
CA LEU A 56 -3.17 21.11 -4.44
C LEU A 56 -3.36 22.45 -5.16
N LYS A 57 -3.85 23.50 -4.49
CA LYS A 57 -4.24 24.78 -5.13
C LYS A 57 -3.10 25.43 -5.91
N HIS A 58 -1.90 25.43 -5.34
CA HIS A 58 -0.71 26.06 -5.91
C HIS A 58 0.32 25.04 -6.42
N TYR A 59 -0.01 23.76 -6.35
CA TYR A 59 0.86 22.72 -6.88
C TYR A 59 0.87 22.77 -8.41
N THR A 60 2.07 22.68 -8.98
CA THR A 60 2.31 22.75 -10.44
C THR A 60 3.14 21.57 -10.93
N VAL A 61 4.35 21.36 -10.39
CA VAL A 61 5.28 20.30 -10.83
C VAL A 61 6.19 19.83 -9.69
N GLY A 62 6.84 18.67 -9.87
CA GLY A 62 7.87 18.15 -8.95
C GLY A 62 7.33 17.47 -7.69
N TYR A 63 8.21 17.05 -6.80
CA TYR A 63 7.81 16.68 -5.44
C TYR A 63 7.52 17.93 -4.61
N SER A 64 6.50 17.85 -3.74
CA SER A 64 6.32 18.82 -2.66
C SER A 64 5.71 18.16 -1.43
N GLU A 65 6.03 18.68 -0.25
CA GLU A 65 5.39 18.24 1.01
C GLU A 65 3.86 18.43 0.99
N HIS A 66 3.38 19.45 0.26
CA HIS A 66 1.96 19.67 0.05
C HIS A 66 1.31 18.53 -0.74
N LEU A 67 1.97 18.05 -1.80
CA LEU A 67 1.50 16.90 -2.57
C LEU A 67 1.53 15.62 -1.74
N LYS A 68 2.60 15.38 -0.97
CA LYS A 68 2.70 14.23 -0.08
C LYS A 68 1.57 14.23 0.96
N THR A 69 1.35 15.37 1.60
CA THR A 69 0.25 15.54 2.57
C THR A 69 -1.11 15.38 1.90
N ALA A 70 -1.29 15.89 0.67
CA ALA A 70 -2.54 15.71 -0.07
C ALA A 70 -2.80 14.23 -0.35
N PHE A 71 -1.76 13.47 -0.72
CA PHE A 71 -1.87 12.03 -0.91
C PHE A 71 -2.20 11.28 0.38
N ASP A 72 -1.61 11.67 1.50
CA ASP A 72 -1.89 11.03 2.80
C ASP A 72 -3.36 11.22 3.21
N VAL A 73 -3.89 12.45 3.06
CA VAL A 73 -5.33 12.74 3.29
C VAL A 73 -6.22 11.99 2.30
N TYR A 74 -5.79 11.89 1.03
CA TYR A 74 -6.50 11.12 0.01
C TYR A 74 -6.57 9.62 0.38
N SER A 75 -5.46 9.04 0.85
CA SER A 75 -5.37 7.65 1.25
C SER A 75 -6.23 7.32 2.47
N GLU A 76 -6.22 8.21 3.48
CA GLU A 76 -7.09 8.13 4.66
C GLU A 76 -8.57 8.17 4.26
N CYS A 77 -8.96 9.12 3.40
CA CYS A 77 -10.32 9.26 2.90
C CYS A 77 -10.76 8.05 2.06
N SER A 78 -9.89 7.57 1.16
CA SER A 78 -10.13 6.35 0.36
C SER A 78 -10.34 5.15 1.29
N THR A 79 -9.51 4.99 2.33
CA THR A 79 -9.65 3.89 3.30
C THR A 79 -10.99 3.97 4.04
N TYR A 80 -11.38 5.15 4.52
CA TYR A 80 -12.69 5.36 5.15
C TYR A 80 -13.86 4.94 4.25
N ILE A 81 -13.87 5.43 3.00
CA ILE A 81 -14.93 5.09 2.02
C ILE A 81 -14.95 3.59 1.76
N GLN A 82 -13.79 2.97 1.59
CA GLN A 82 -13.64 1.55 1.32
C GLN A 82 -14.13 0.67 2.48
N LEU A 83 -13.84 1.04 3.73
CA LEU A 83 -14.32 0.34 4.91
C LEU A 83 -15.84 0.47 5.06
N ASN A 84 -16.37 1.68 4.90
CA ASN A 84 -17.81 1.93 4.95
C ASN A 84 -18.56 1.14 3.86
N SER A 85 -18.00 1.06 2.64
CA SER A 85 -18.58 0.29 1.53
C SER A 85 -18.62 -1.23 1.79
N ARG A 86 -17.79 -1.73 2.71
CA ARG A 86 -17.80 -3.12 3.20
C ARG A 86 -18.75 -3.31 4.38
N GLY A 87 -19.54 -2.30 4.75
CA GLY A 87 -20.49 -2.34 5.85
C GLY A 87 -19.86 -2.19 7.23
N VAL A 88 -18.62 -1.71 7.31
CA VAL A 88 -17.96 -1.45 8.60
C VAL A 88 -18.47 -0.13 9.15
N LEU A 89 -19.00 -0.15 10.38
CA LEU A 89 -19.44 1.06 11.08
C LEU A 89 -18.22 1.82 11.61
N ILE A 90 -17.78 2.81 10.84
CA ILE A 90 -16.54 3.56 11.08
C ILE A 90 -16.79 5.05 11.32
N GLU A 91 -16.14 5.62 12.32
CA GLU A 91 -16.24 7.02 12.72
C GLU A 91 -14.83 7.59 12.93
N ARG A 92 -14.60 8.86 12.56
CA ARG A 92 -13.32 9.54 12.82
C ARG A 92 -13.14 9.78 14.31
N VAL A 93 -11.94 9.51 14.83
CA VAL A 93 -11.57 9.91 16.20
C VAL A 93 -11.24 11.40 16.21
N PRO A 94 -11.80 12.19 17.15
CA PRO A 94 -11.48 13.62 17.23
C PRO A 94 -9.99 13.89 17.44
N GLU A 95 -9.48 14.90 16.75
CA GLU A 95 -8.08 15.33 16.88
C GLU A 95 -7.76 15.74 18.32
N ALA A 96 -6.58 15.35 18.80
CA ALA A 96 -6.07 15.68 20.12
C ALA A 96 -4.59 16.08 20.06
N ARG A 97 -4.05 16.60 21.17
CA ARG A 97 -2.61 16.91 21.28
C ARG A 97 -1.73 15.66 21.23
N GLU A 98 -2.25 14.54 21.72
CA GLU A 98 -1.60 13.23 21.69
C GLU A 98 -1.93 12.51 20.39
N SER A 99 -1.01 11.65 19.92
CA SER A 99 -1.30 10.81 18.74
C SER A 99 -2.36 9.79 19.11
N ARG A 100 -3.38 9.66 18.26
CA ARG A 100 -4.53 8.77 18.45
C ARG A 100 -4.76 7.97 17.16
N PRO A 101 -5.44 6.81 17.25
CA PRO A 101 -5.90 6.12 16.05
C PRO A 101 -6.82 7.02 15.22
N ASP A 102 -6.73 6.91 13.90
CA ASP A 102 -7.53 7.74 12.97
C ASP A 102 -9.04 7.49 13.09
N PHE A 103 -9.43 6.22 13.27
CA PHE A 103 -10.82 5.80 13.27
C PHE A 103 -11.20 4.91 14.44
N ARG A 104 -12.48 4.97 14.79
CA ARG A 104 -13.17 4.06 15.68
C ARG A 104 -14.12 3.20 14.87
N ILE A 105 -14.13 1.91 15.16
CA ILE A 105 -14.98 0.90 14.54
C ILE A 105 -15.90 0.31 15.61
N ARG A 106 -17.20 0.23 15.33
CA ARG A 106 -18.14 -0.53 16.16
C ARG A 106 -18.36 -1.90 15.56
N TYR A 107 -18.11 -2.94 16.36
CA TYR A 107 -18.19 -4.32 15.93
C TYR A 107 -18.82 -5.18 17.03
N CYS A 108 -19.95 -5.85 16.73
CA CYS A 108 -20.65 -6.73 17.67
C CYS A 108 -20.95 -6.13 19.06
N GLY A 109 -21.12 -4.81 19.15
CA GLY A 109 -21.33 -4.09 20.42
C GLY A 109 -20.04 -3.73 21.17
N GLU A 110 -18.88 -4.13 20.66
CA GLU A 110 -17.55 -3.71 21.12
C GLU A 110 -16.99 -2.57 20.25
N GLU A 111 -16.00 -1.88 20.80
CA GLU A 111 -15.22 -0.87 20.10
C GLU A 111 -13.83 -1.41 19.74
N ALA A 112 -13.45 -1.22 18.49
CA ALA A 112 -12.08 -1.37 18.02
C ALA A 112 -11.64 -0.05 17.38
N TYR A 113 -10.34 0.10 17.17
CA TYR A 113 -9.75 1.26 16.54
C TYR A 113 -9.02 0.87 15.27
N CYS A 114 -8.83 1.83 14.39
CA CYS A 114 -8.09 1.66 13.16
C CYS A 114 -7.13 2.83 12.98
N GLU A 115 -5.86 2.50 12.73
CA GLU A 115 -4.80 3.44 12.39
C GLU A 115 -4.40 3.20 10.93
N VAL A 116 -4.34 4.25 10.12
CA VAL A 116 -4.00 4.18 8.70
C VAL A 116 -2.62 4.78 8.46
N LYS A 117 -1.73 3.98 7.89
CA LYS A 117 -0.38 4.41 7.51
C LYS A 117 -0.17 4.23 6.02
N THR A 118 0.26 5.29 5.36
CA THR A 118 0.62 5.26 3.94
C THR A 118 2.13 5.29 3.79
N LEU A 119 2.71 4.25 3.18
CA LEU A 119 4.15 4.20 2.98
C LEU A 119 4.55 4.78 1.63
N GLY A 120 5.33 5.87 1.66
CA GLY A 120 5.95 6.44 0.47
C GLY A 120 7.19 5.67 0.01
N TRP A 121 7.81 6.13 -1.07
CA TRP A 121 9.07 5.60 -1.62
C TRP A 121 10.23 5.69 -0.61
N ALA A 122 11.24 4.83 -0.75
CA ALA A 122 12.49 4.93 -0.01
C ALA A 122 13.14 6.29 -0.31
N ASP A 123 13.90 6.84 0.64
CA ASP A 123 14.63 8.11 0.49
C ASP A 123 13.77 9.34 0.11
N GLY A 124 12.44 9.20 0.20
CA GLY A 124 11.44 10.25 0.08
C GLY A 124 11.59 11.09 -1.19
N MET A 125 11.76 12.39 -0.99
CA MET A 125 11.85 13.41 -2.05
C MET A 125 12.87 13.08 -3.15
N GLN A 126 14.01 12.48 -2.79
CA GLN A 126 15.09 12.21 -3.75
C GLN A 126 14.65 11.24 -4.84
N ASN A 127 14.05 10.11 -4.46
CA ASN A 127 13.58 9.12 -5.43
C ASN A 127 12.38 9.62 -6.23
N TYR A 128 11.50 10.43 -5.64
CA TYR A 128 10.42 11.07 -6.41
C TYR A 128 10.94 12.01 -7.48
N ASN A 129 11.90 12.87 -7.15
CA ASN A 129 12.48 13.79 -8.11
C ASN A 129 13.28 13.04 -9.19
N ALA A 130 14.05 12.01 -8.82
CA ALA A 130 14.79 11.19 -9.79
C ALA A 130 13.86 10.55 -10.82
N ALA A 131 12.70 10.02 -10.42
CA ALA A 131 11.72 9.46 -11.36
C ALA A 131 11.06 10.53 -12.25
N ILE A 132 10.88 11.75 -11.73
CA ILE A 132 10.37 12.87 -12.52
C ILE A 132 11.42 13.30 -13.55
N ASP A 133 12.66 13.47 -13.13
CA ASP A 133 13.79 13.87 -13.99
C ASP A 133 14.02 12.84 -15.11
N ASP A 134 13.97 11.55 -14.79
CA ASP A 134 14.09 10.47 -15.78
C ASP A 134 12.92 10.45 -16.78
N GLY A 135 11.70 10.73 -16.31
CA GLY A 135 10.53 10.93 -17.18
C GLY A 135 10.68 12.15 -18.11
N ILE A 136 11.26 13.25 -17.63
CA ILE A 136 11.56 14.44 -18.45
C ILE A 136 12.60 14.09 -19.52
N ALA A 137 13.68 13.40 -19.13
CA ALA A 137 14.75 13.00 -20.04
C ALA A 137 14.23 12.09 -21.16
N ALA A 138 13.42 11.09 -20.82
CA ALA A 138 12.78 10.21 -21.81
C ALA A 138 11.88 10.99 -22.79
N LYS A 139 11.18 12.02 -22.32
CA LYS A 139 10.36 12.87 -23.20
C LYS A 139 11.23 13.71 -24.14
N ILE A 140 12.29 14.34 -23.65
CA ILE A 140 13.23 15.10 -24.50
C ILE A 140 13.78 14.20 -25.60
N GLU A 141 14.14 12.96 -25.27
CA GLU A 141 14.61 11.97 -26.24
C GLU A 141 13.55 11.66 -27.32
N ILE A 142 12.27 11.52 -26.93
CA ILE A 142 11.16 11.34 -27.88
C ILE A 142 11.03 12.56 -28.80
N GLU A 143 11.09 13.78 -28.26
CA GLU A 143 10.97 15.01 -29.04
C GLU A 143 12.12 15.16 -30.04
N ASP A 144 13.35 14.85 -29.64
CA ASP A 144 14.53 14.86 -30.51
C ASP A 144 14.42 13.81 -31.65
N GLN A 145 13.88 12.62 -31.35
CA GLN A 145 13.59 11.59 -32.34
C GLN A 145 12.54 12.06 -33.36
N VAL A 146 11.46 12.69 -32.89
CA VAL A 146 10.42 13.27 -33.76
C VAL A 146 11.02 14.34 -34.67
N PHE A 147 11.80 15.27 -34.11
CA PHE A 147 12.47 16.31 -34.88
C PHE A 147 13.42 15.74 -35.94
N SER A 148 14.08 14.63 -35.63
CA SER A 148 14.97 13.90 -36.53
C SER A 148 14.25 13.04 -37.57
N GLY A 149 12.90 13.06 -37.60
CA GLY A 149 12.10 12.33 -38.59
C GLY A 149 11.90 10.84 -38.29
N VAL A 150 12.17 10.40 -37.06
CA VAL A 150 11.90 9.02 -36.63
C VAL A 150 10.38 8.78 -36.62
N ARG A 151 9.93 7.74 -37.31
CA ARG A 151 8.49 7.45 -37.47
C ARG A 151 7.83 6.86 -36.23
N MET A 152 8.60 6.15 -35.40
CA MET A 152 8.14 5.54 -34.15
C MET A 152 9.14 5.92 -33.05
N PRO A 153 9.04 7.13 -32.49
CA PRO A 153 9.92 7.54 -31.42
C PRO A 153 9.63 6.72 -30.15
N MET A 154 10.67 6.27 -29.47
CA MET A 154 10.55 5.48 -28.25
C MET A 154 11.63 5.91 -27.25
N ALA A 155 11.25 6.05 -25.99
CA ALA A 155 12.19 6.22 -24.89
C ALA A 155 11.70 5.41 -23.69
N THR A 156 12.60 5.16 -22.76
CA THR A 156 12.31 4.41 -21.53
C THR A 156 12.58 5.29 -20.32
N SER A 157 11.66 5.28 -19.36
CA SER A 157 11.87 5.84 -18.03
C SER A 157 11.65 4.77 -16.97
N GLY A 158 12.48 4.75 -15.93
CA GLY A 158 12.41 3.86 -14.79
C GLY A 158 11.85 4.54 -13.54
N ILE A 159 11.01 3.81 -12.82
CA ILE A 159 10.58 4.17 -11.46
C ILE A 159 11.15 3.13 -10.51
N SER A 160 11.93 3.57 -9.51
CA SER A 160 12.43 2.68 -8.46
C SER A 160 12.00 3.15 -7.07
N PRO A 161 10.84 2.69 -6.56
CA PRO A 161 10.33 3.10 -5.25
C PRO A 161 11.24 2.70 -4.08
N PHE A 162 12.16 1.76 -4.28
CA PHE A 162 13.14 1.31 -3.29
C PHE A 162 14.56 1.83 -3.56
N GLY A 163 14.73 2.73 -4.53
CA GLY A 163 16.04 3.21 -5.01
C GLY A 163 16.76 2.17 -5.87
N HIS A 164 17.93 2.52 -6.38
CA HIS A 164 18.77 1.59 -7.14
C HIS A 164 19.71 0.86 -6.18
N SER A 165 19.59 -0.45 -6.09
CA SER A 165 20.55 -1.30 -5.37
C SER A 165 20.68 -2.65 -6.06
N GLU A 166 21.88 -3.24 -5.98
CA GLU A 166 22.13 -4.61 -6.45
C GLU A 166 21.28 -5.65 -5.70
N GLU A 167 20.88 -5.34 -4.46
CA GLU A 167 19.99 -6.20 -3.69
C GLU A 167 18.57 -6.22 -4.28
N LEU A 168 18.13 -5.14 -4.93
CA LEU A 168 16.82 -5.10 -5.59
C LEU A 168 16.75 -6.05 -6.78
N SER A 169 17.84 -6.20 -7.54
CA SER A 169 17.89 -7.14 -8.67
C SER A 169 18.08 -8.58 -8.22
N THR A 170 18.94 -8.80 -7.22
CA THR A 170 19.30 -10.16 -6.78
C THR A 170 18.33 -10.75 -5.76
N ASN A 171 17.69 -9.92 -4.93
CA ASN A 171 16.93 -10.33 -3.75
C ASN A 171 15.73 -9.39 -3.46
N PRO A 172 14.83 -9.13 -4.43
CA PRO A 172 13.77 -8.13 -4.31
C PRO A 172 12.82 -8.39 -3.14
N GLY A 173 12.42 -9.66 -2.93
CA GLY A 173 11.48 -10.04 -1.85
C GLY A 173 12.04 -9.80 -0.44
N LYS A 174 13.34 -10.11 -0.21
CA LYS A 174 14.00 -9.85 1.06
C LYS A 174 14.15 -8.34 1.31
N LEU A 175 14.62 -7.59 0.31
CA LEU A 175 14.78 -6.14 0.41
C LEU A 175 13.44 -5.46 0.70
N PHE A 176 12.40 -5.83 -0.04
CA PHE A 176 11.04 -5.34 0.15
C PHE A 176 10.58 -5.58 1.58
N THR A 177 10.57 -6.84 2.02
CA THR A 177 10.12 -7.24 3.37
C THR A 177 10.83 -6.43 4.45
N ARG A 178 12.17 -6.34 4.39
CA ARG A 178 12.97 -5.57 5.36
C ARG A 178 12.62 -4.08 5.36
N LYS A 179 12.59 -3.45 4.18
CA LYS A 179 12.32 -2.01 4.04
C LYS A 179 10.92 -1.63 4.53
N ILE A 180 9.92 -2.50 4.30
CA ILE A 180 8.55 -2.27 4.81
C ILE A 180 8.53 -2.40 6.33
N ILE A 181 9.13 -3.44 6.90
CA ILE A 181 9.20 -3.63 8.36
C ILE A 181 9.87 -2.42 9.03
N ASP A 182 11.05 -2.01 8.53
CA ASP A 182 11.79 -0.86 9.09
C ASP A 182 10.96 0.43 9.00
N LYS A 183 10.29 0.67 7.86
CA LYS A 183 9.44 1.87 7.69
C LYS A 183 8.23 1.86 8.61
N LEU A 184 7.54 0.73 8.75
CA LEU A 184 6.38 0.63 9.62
C LEU A 184 6.78 0.85 11.07
N ARG A 185 7.82 0.17 11.55
CA ARG A 185 8.32 0.34 12.92
C ARG A 185 8.70 1.80 13.22
N ASN A 186 9.27 2.52 12.26
CA ASN A 186 9.60 3.94 12.43
C ASN A 186 8.39 4.89 12.42
N ASN A 187 7.25 4.48 11.84
CA ASN A 187 6.05 5.32 11.73
C ASN A 187 4.97 4.99 12.76
N ILE A 188 5.03 3.80 13.37
CA ILE A 188 4.13 3.38 14.43
C ILE A 188 4.54 4.07 15.74
N LYS A 189 3.59 4.73 16.41
CA LYS A 189 3.79 5.33 17.74
C LYS A 189 2.91 4.62 18.76
N GLU A 190 3.46 4.33 19.94
CA GLU A 190 2.75 3.58 20.99
C GLU A 190 1.42 4.23 21.40
N SER A 191 1.37 5.57 21.48
CA SER A 191 0.16 6.32 21.84
C SER A 191 -1.03 6.09 20.90
N GLN A 192 -0.79 5.63 19.67
CA GLN A 192 -1.85 5.29 18.71
C GLN A 192 -2.61 4.02 19.11
N PHE A 193 -2.14 3.28 20.11
CA PHE A 193 -2.74 2.04 20.60
C PHE A 193 -3.27 2.14 22.03
N GLU A 194 -3.22 3.33 22.65
CA GLU A 194 -3.62 3.51 24.05
C GLU A 194 -5.15 3.47 24.25
N LEU A 195 -5.93 3.78 23.22
CA LEU A 195 -7.40 3.82 23.33
C LEU A 195 -8.07 2.44 23.35
N GLY A 196 -7.35 1.37 22.98
CA GLY A 196 -7.85 0.00 23.02
C GLY A 196 -7.41 -0.84 21.81
N PRO A 197 -8.06 -1.99 21.59
CA PRO A 197 -7.75 -2.90 20.48
C PRO A 197 -7.74 -2.17 19.14
N THR A 198 -6.61 -2.22 18.44
CA THR A 198 -6.36 -1.44 17.23
C THR A 198 -5.92 -2.34 16.07
N ILE A 199 -6.48 -2.08 14.90
CA ILE A 199 -6.08 -2.66 13.62
C ILE A 199 -5.22 -1.63 12.89
N LEU A 200 -4.01 -2.01 12.48
CA LEU A 200 -3.17 -1.18 11.65
C LEU A 200 -3.44 -1.46 10.17
N ILE A 201 -3.88 -0.47 9.41
CA ILE A 201 -4.01 -0.55 7.96
C ILE A 201 -2.82 0.15 7.32
N CYS A 202 -2.04 -0.59 6.54
CA CYS A 202 -0.88 -0.09 5.84
C CYS A 202 -1.16 -0.03 4.33
N ASP A 203 -1.23 1.17 3.77
CA ASP A 203 -1.36 1.38 2.32
C ASP A 203 0.02 1.38 1.64
N LEU A 204 0.25 0.34 0.83
CA LEU A 204 1.44 0.14 0.00
C LEU A 204 1.17 0.42 -1.48
N SER A 205 0.06 1.10 -1.85
CA SER A 205 -0.32 1.33 -3.26
C SER A 205 0.72 2.14 -4.06
N LEU A 206 1.67 2.81 -3.40
CA LEU A 206 2.80 3.49 -4.04
C LEU A 206 4.00 2.58 -4.33
N LEU A 207 3.97 1.34 -3.84
CA LEU A 207 5.10 0.41 -3.88
C LEU A 207 4.74 -0.81 -4.72
N TYR A 208 5.71 -1.30 -5.48
CA TYR A 208 5.58 -2.54 -6.22
C TYR A 208 5.75 -3.74 -5.29
N LEU A 209 4.82 -4.69 -5.38
CA LEU A 209 4.89 -5.96 -4.68
C LEU A 209 5.72 -6.96 -5.53
N PRO A 210 6.81 -7.55 -5.00
CA PRO A 210 7.66 -8.46 -5.79
C PRO A 210 6.96 -9.76 -6.25
N SER A 211 5.99 -10.25 -5.49
CA SER A 211 5.22 -11.44 -5.81
C SER A 211 4.21 -11.19 -6.94
N PRO A 212 3.72 -12.26 -7.62
CA PRO A 212 2.75 -12.14 -8.70
C PRO A 212 1.40 -11.53 -8.27
N GLY A 213 1.16 -11.37 -6.97
CA GLY A 213 0.01 -10.64 -6.45
C GLY A 213 -0.18 -10.81 -4.94
N PRO A 214 -1.04 -9.99 -4.33
CA PRO A 214 -1.27 -9.96 -2.87
C PRO A 214 -1.73 -11.29 -2.30
N ARG A 215 -2.48 -12.07 -3.08
CA ARG A 215 -2.95 -13.41 -2.71
C ARG A 215 -1.79 -14.32 -2.31
N LEU A 216 -0.84 -14.55 -3.23
CA LEU A 216 0.31 -15.43 -2.98
C LEU A 216 1.30 -14.83 -1.97
N ALA A 217 1.35 -13.50 -1.88
CA ALA A 217 2.18 -12.81 -0.90
C ALA A 217 1.69 -13.00 0.55
N SER A 218 0.43 -13.40 0.74
CA SER A 218 -0.24 -13.51 2.04
C SER A 218 -0.12 -14.87 2.72
N VAL A 219 0.62 -15.80 2.12
CA VAL A 219 0.95 -17.12 2.73
C VAL A 219 2.42 -17.18 3.11
N ILE A 220 2.80 -18.10 4.01
CA ILE A 220 4.22 -18.30 4.35
C ILE A 220 5.06 -18.51 3.08
N ALA A 221 4.63 -19.45 2.23
CA ALA A 221 5.30 -19.75 0.99
C ALA A 221 4.31 -20.33 -0.02
N TYR A 222 4.63 -20.18 -1.31
CA TYR A 222 3.83 -20.67 -2.42
C TYR A 222 4.72 -21.28 -3.50
N MET A 223 4.13 -22.14 -4.33
CA MET A 223 4.79 -22.68 -5.53
C MET A 223 4.71 -21.65 -6.66
N ALA A 224 5.85 -21.13 -7.10
CA ALA A 224 5.94 -20.33 -8.31
C ALA A 224 5.96 -21.27 -9.52
N ALA A 225 4.79 -21.44 -10.17
CA ALA A 225 4.60 -22.41 -11.24
C ALA A 225 5.55 -22.19 -12.44
N GLU A 226 5.86 -20.93 -12.77
CA GLU A 226 6.74 -20.59 -13.90
C GLU A 226 8.18 -21.09 -13.71
N SER A 227 8.64 -21.12 -12.45
CA SER A 227 10.01 -21.49 -12.09
C SER A 227 10.09 -22.81 -11.33
N CYS A 228 8.97 -23.53 -11.19
CA CYS A 228 8.84 -24.80 -10.45
C CYS A 228 9.53 -24.79 -9.08
N CYS A 229 9.48 -23.68 -8.35
CA CYS A 229 10.19 -23.52 -7.08
C CYS A 229 9.29 -22.90 -6.00
N ILE A 230 9.61 -23.17 -4.75
CA ILE A 230 8.94 -22.56 -3.61
C ILE A 230 9.52 -21.15 -3.37
N VAL A 231 8.64 -20.18 -3.18
CA VAL A 231 8.94 -18.76 -2.93
C VAL A 231 8.22 -18.31 -1.67
N SER A 232 8.85 -17.42 -0.88
CA SER A 232 8.23 -16.87 0.33
C SER A 232 7.14 -15.85 -0.01
N GLY A 233 6.04 -15.82 0.74
CA GLY A 233 5.08 -14.72 0.65
C GLY A 233 5.53 -13.53 1.49
N GLU A 234 5.77 -12.40 0.84
CA GLU A 234 6.41 -11.24 1.45
C GLU A 234 5.51 -10.56 2.48
N LEU A 235 4.19 -10.48 2.23
CA LEU A 235 3.25 -9.84 3.15
C LEU A 235 3.11 -10.65 4.45
N TRP A 236 3.09 -11.97 4.34
CA TRP A 236 3.11 -12.84 5.52
C TRP A 236 4.38 -12.63 6.36
N HIS A 237 5.54 -12.54 5.72
CA HIS A 237 6.80 -12.30 6.44
C HIS A 237 6.89 -10.89 7.04
N ILE A 238 6.27 -9.88 6.42
CA ILE A 238 6.12 -8.54 7.03
C ILE A 238 5.31 -8.62 8.33
N ALA A 239 4.26 -9.45 8.36
CA ALA A 239 3.41 -9.59 9.54
C ALA A 239 4.06 -10.46 10.63
N PHE A 240 4.51 -11.68 10.28
CA PHE A 240 4.84 -12.75 11.23
C PHE A 240 6.27 -13.30 11.13
N GLY A 241 7.05 -12.84 10.15
CA GLY A 241 8.42 -13.34 9.97
C GLY A 241 9.25 -13.14 11.23
N ARG A 242 10.15 -14.06 11.53
CA ARG A 242 11.05 -13.99 12.68
C ARG A 242 12.49 -13.81 12.23
N ILE A 243 13.30 -13.17 13.07
CA ILE A 243 14.74 -13.07 12.83
C ILE A 243 15.31 -14.48 12.60
N GLY A 244 16.04 -14.64 11.50
CA GLY A 244 16.61 -15.92 11.11
C GLY A 244 15.75 -16.74 10.15
N ASP A 245 14.47 -16.41 9.95
CA ASP A 245 13.62 -17.08 8.97
C ASP A 245 14.22 -16.97 7.57
N GLN A 246 14.11 -18.05 6.80
CA GLN A 246 14.67 -18.11 5.46
C GLN A 246 13.72 -17.47 4.46
N ILE A 247 14.23 -16.51 3.68
CA ILE A 247 13.48 -15.90 2.59
C ILE A 247 13.83 -16.63 1.29
N LEU A 248 12.82 -17.19 0.63
CA LEU A 248 12.95 -17.90 -0.63
C LEU A 248 12.57 -16.97 -1.79
N LYS A 249 13.32 -17.03 -2.87
CA LYS A 249 13.12 -16.26 -4.10
C LYS A 249 12.90 -17.20 -5.28
N ARG A 250 12.38 -16.65 -6.38
CA ARG A 250 12.33 -17.36 -7.67
C ARG A 250 13.75 -17.70 -8.12
N ILE A 251 13.93 -18.90 -8.67
CA ILE A 251 15.18 -19.28 -9.33
C ILE A 251 15.29 -18.57 -10.68
N GLU A 252 16.49 -18.15 -11.04
CA GLU A 252 16.77 -17.50 -12.33
C GLU A 252 16.85 -18.53 -13.46
N PHE A 253 17.35 -19.73 -13.15
CA PHE A 253 17.47 -20.87 -14.06
C PHE A 253 17.51 -22.18 -13.28
N GLU A 254 17.33 -23.30 -13.97
CA GLU A 254 17.37 -24.64 -13.36
C GLU A 254 18.72 -24.91 -12.66
N GLY A 255 18.67 -25.32 -11.40
CA GLY A 255 19.86 -25.54 -10.57
C GLY A 255 20.40 -24.31 -9.84
N ALA A 256 19.86 -23.11 -10.11
CA ALA A 256 20.18 -21.92 -9.34
C ALA A 256 19.61 -22.02 -7.90
N PRO A 257 20.27 -21.41 -6.91
CA PRO A 257 19.74 -21.38 -5.54
C PRO A 257 18.46 -20.53 -5.46
N ASN A 258 17.46 -21.03 -4.75
CA ASN A 258 16.21 -20.31 -4.48
C ASN A 258 16.24 -19.52 -3.16
N THR A 259 17.41 -19.34 -2.55
CA THR A 259 17.54 -18.71 -1.24
C THR A 259 17.95 -17.24 -1.41
N SER A 260 17.23 -16.35 -0.74
CA SER A 260 17.49 -14.90 -0.74
C SER A 260 18.27 -14.44 0.51
N GLY A 261 18.42 -15.34 1.48
CA GLY A 261 19.07 -15.10 2.77
C GLY A 261 18.12 -15.32 3.93
N ARG A 262 18.43 -14.70 5.07
CA ARG A 262 17.62 -14.76 6.29
C ARG A 262 17.04 -13.39 6.64
N LEU A 263 15.89 -13.38 7.29
CA LEU A 263 15.24 -12.18 7.78
C LEU A 263 16.03 -11.58 8.95
N GLU A 264 16.22 -10.27 8.91
CA GLU A 264 17.06 -9.51 9.86
C GLU A 264 16.23 -8.77 10.91
N ARG A 265 14.89 -8.84 10.81
CA ARG A 265 13.93 -8.14 11.65
C ARG A 265 12.74 -9.04 11.92
N ASN A 266 12.15 -8.94 13.10
CA ASN A 266 10.86 -9.54 13.35
C ASN A 266 9.77 -8.77 12.60
N GLY A 267 8.76 -9.49 12.14
CA GLY A 267 7.53 -8.95 11.57
C GLY A 267 6.80 -8.07 12.57
N ILE A 268 5.83 -7.31 12.07
CA ILE A 268 5.14 -6.27 12.83
C ILE A 268 4.37 -6.86 14.01
N LEU A 269 3.80 -8.06 13.89
CA LEU A 269 2.93 -8.68 14.90
C LEU A 269 3.69 -9.61 15.88
N ILE A 270 5.01 -9.77 15.73
CA ILE A 270 5.80 -10.64 16.62
C ILE A 270 6.21 -9.92 17.91
N ASP A 271 6.65 -8.66 17.81
CA ASP A 271 7.03 -7.82 18.96
C ASP A 271 6.12 -6.58 19.03
N SER A 272 4.83 -6.76 18.78
CA SER A 272 3.88 -5.65 18.74
C SER A 272 3.43 -5.20 20.11
N HIS A 273 2.94 -3.95 20.17
CA HIS A 273 2.15 -3.46 21.30
C HIS A 273 0.95 -4.38 21.57
N GLU A 274 0.59 -4.60 22.84
CA GLU A 274 -0.48 -5.54 23.24
C GLU A 274 -1.82 -5.22 22.56
N ASN A 275 -2.10 -3.93 22.37
CA ASN A 275 -3.33 -3.47 21.72
C ASN A 275 -3.31 -3.53 20.19
N LEU A 276 -2.18 -3.83 19.53
CA LEU A 276 -2.16 -4.07 18.09
C LEU A 276 -2.67 -5.48 17.80
N LYS A 277 -3.87 -5.60 17.23
CA LYS A 277 -4.56 -6.88 17.06
C LYS A 277 -4.42 -7.48 15.66
N ALA A 278 -4.30 -6.64 14.65
CA ALA A 278 -4.14 -7.08 13.27
C ALA A 278 -3.34 -6.06 12.46
N LEU A 279 -2.65 -6.55 11.44
CA LEU A 279 -2.07 -5.77 10.36
C LEU A 279 -2.84 -6.07 9.08
N ILE A 280 -3.39 -5.05 8.44
CA ILE A 280 -4.01 -5.16 7.13
C ILE A 280 -3.15 -4.39 6.13
N ILE A 281 -2.63 -5.09 5.13
CA ILE A 281 -1.83 -4.48 4.08
C ILE A 281 -2.71 -4.27 2.85
N CYS A 282 -2.88 -3.01 2.48
CA CYS A 282 -3.53 -2.60 1.25
C CYS A 282 -2.49 -2.51 0.14
N THR A 283 -2.76 -3.18 -0.97
CA THR A 283 -1.95 -3.09 -2.20
C THR A 283 -2.83 -2.73 -3.38
N SER A 284 -2.29 -2.02 -4.34
CA SER A 284 -2.92 -1.81 -5.64
C SER A 284 -1.89 -2.04 -6.73
N PRO A 285 -2.25 -2.70 -7.85
CA PRO A 285 -1.45 -2.60 -9.05
C PRO A 285 -1.29 -1.11 -9.41
N PHE A 286 -0.06 -0.70 -9.74
CA PHE A 286 0.20 0.64 -10.29
C PHE A 286 -0.80 0.89 -11.42
N ASP A 287 -1.51 2.03 -11.40
CA ASP A 287 -2.57 2.46 -12.33
C ASP A 287 -4.02 2.02 -12.05
N LYS A 288 -4.26 1.07 -11.12
CA LYS A 288 -5.63 0.60 -10.85
C LYS A 288 -6.23 1.23 -9.61
N ALA A 289 -7.54 1.52 -9.69
CA ALA A 289 -8.32 1.96 -8.54
C ALA A 289 -8.62 0.83 -7.54
N LYS A 290 -8.56 -0.43 -7.97
CA LYS A 290 -8.94 -1.56 -7.12
C LYS A 290 -7.82 -1.91 -6.13
N LYS A 291 -8.00 -1.44 -4.90
CA LYS A 291 -7.24 -1.87 -3.73
C LYS A 291 -7.59 -3.31 -3.32
N THR A 292 -6.59 -4.05 -2.89
CA THR A 292 -6.71 -5.39 -2.30
C THR A 292 -6.19 -5.36 -0.87
N TYR A 293 -7.00 -5.85 0.07
CA TYR A 293 -6.71 -5.84 1.50
C TYR A 293 -6.33 -7.25 1.97
N SER A 294 -5.09 -7.39 2.44
CA SER A 294 -4.56 -8.65 2.98
C SER A 294 -4.36 -8.52 4.48
N ALA A 295 -5.12 -9.26 5.28
CA ALA A 295 -5.11 -9.17 6.72
C ALA A 295 -4.29 -10.27 7.39
N PHE A 296 -3.66 -9.88 8.49
CA PHE A 296 -2.82 -10.74 9.31
C PHE A 296 -3.17 -10.50 10.77
N ALA A 297 -3.53 -11.56 11.49
CA ALA A 297 -3.77 -11.52 12.93
C ALA A 297 -3.35 -12.84 13.55
N THR A 298 -3.00 -12.85 14.85
CA THR A 298 -2.71 -14.12 15.51
C THR A 298 -3.98 -14.98 15.58
N ALA A 299 -3.84 -16.30 15.74
CA ALA A 299 -4.99 -17.19 15.89
C ALA A 299 -5.95 -16.71 17.02
N SER A 300 -5.39 -16.27 18.14
CA SER A 300 -6.18 -15.69 19.25
C SER A 300 -6.92 -14.40 18.87
N ASN A 301 -6.31 -13.55 18.05
CA ASN A 301 -6.94 -12.31 17.61
C ASN A 301 -7.99 -12.58 16.53
N PHE A 302 -7.86 -13.64 15.73
CA PHE A 302 -8.93 -14.10 14.84
C PHE A 302 -10.13 -14.63 15.61
N GLU A 303 -9.95 -15.28 16.77
CA GLU A 303 -11.09 -15.69 17.61
C GLU A 303 -11.91 -14.47 18.06
N GLN A 304 -11.26 -13.36 18.40
CA GLN A 304 -11.94 -12.14 18.87
C GLN A 304 -12.45 -11.24 17.72
N PHE A 305 -11.60 -10.96 16.74
CA PHE A 305 -11.84 -9.96 15.69
C PHE A 305 -12.07 -10.57 14.30
N GLY A 306 -12.17 -11.90 14.20
CA GLY A 306 -12.18 -12.62 12.92
C GLY A 306 -13.26 -12.14 11.96
N ALA A 307 -14.51 -11.95 12.40
CA ALA A 307 -15.55 -11.50 11.48
C ALA A 307 -15.34 -10.06 11.00
N LEU A 308 -14.79 -9.17 11.84
CA LEU A 308 -14.38 -7.83 11.40
C LEU A 308 -13.24 -7.91 10.37
N ILE A 309 -12.23 -8.74 10.63
CA ILE A 309 -11.09 -8.93 9.71
C ILE A 309 -11.57 -9.48 8.37
N CYS A 310 -12.41 -10.51 8.36
CA CYS A 310 -12.98 -11.09 7.15
C CYS A 310 -13.90 -10.11 6.41
N GLN A 311 -14.59 -9.21 7.13
CA GLN A 311 -15.41 -8.16 6.51
C GLN A 311 -14.55 -7.11 5.80
N ILE A 312 -13.38 -6.77 6.36
CA ILE A 312 -12.49 -5.74 5.80
C ILE A 312 -11.64 -6.30 4.64
N SER A 313 -11.21 -7.55 4.74
CA SER A 313 -10.13 -8.10 3.91
C SER A 313 -10.60 -8.97 2.75
N ASP A 314 -9.83 -8.96 1.66
CA ASP A 314 -9.99 -9.87 0.53
C ASP A 314 -9.28 -11.21 0.80
N PHE A 315 -8.17 -11.17 1.54
CA PHE A 315 -7.41 -12.33 1.99
C PHE A 315 -7.05 -12.16 3.46
N TYR A 316 -7.02 -13.24 4.22
CA TYR A 316 -6.60 -13.21 5.62
C TYR A 316 -5.78 -14.45 5.97
N ASN A 317 -4.81 -14.30 6.87
CA ASN A 317 -3.99 -15.41 7.33
C ASN A 317 -3.42 -15.19 8.73
N ASP A 318 -2.99 -16.26 9.38
CA ASP A 318 -2.43 -16.24 10.73
C ASP A 318 -0.95 -16.68 10.76
N GLU A 319 -0.36 -16.66 11.96
CA GLU A 319 1.05 -17.00 12.22
C GLU A 319 1.38 -18.49 12.02
N VAL A 320 0.36 -19.35 11.89
CA VAL A 320 0.52 -20.78 11.59
C VAL A 320 0.08 -21.13 10.17
N ASN A 321 -0.28 -20.12 9.36
CA ASN A 321 -0.67 -20.25 7.96
C ASN A 321 -1.94 -21.10 7.77
N SER A 322 -2.88 -21.05 8.73
CA SER A 322 -4.07 -21.91 8.76
C SER A 322 -5.03 -21.68 7.60
N ASN A 323 -5.05 -20.47 7.03
CA ASN A 323 -5.95 -20.06 5.95
C ASN A 323 -5.29 -20.13 4.57
N ALA A 324 -4.08 -20.67 4.47
CA ALA A 324 -3.33 -20.71 3.22
C ALA A 324 -4.02 -21.48 2.10
N TRP A 325 -4.81 -22.51 2.43
CA TRP A 325 -5.54 -23.30 1.44
C TRP A 325 -6.67 -22.49 0.78
N GLU A 326 -7.39 -21.66 1.54
CA GLU A 326 -8.39 -20.72 0.98
C GLU A 326 -7.70 -19.73 0.04
N ILE A 327 -6.53 -19.25 0.47
CA ILE A 327 -5.72 -18.31 -0.29
C ILE A 327 -5.10 -18.95 -1.52
N ILE A 328 -4.68 -20.21 -1.54
CA ILE A 328 -3.99 -20.83 -2.70
C ILE A 328 -4.98 -21.47 -3.68
N ASP A 329 -6.05 -22.10 -3.19
CA ASP A 329 -6.91 -22.92 -4.06
C ASP A 329 -8.09 -22.14 -4.67
N GLY A 330 -8.60 -21.10 -4.01
CA GLY A 330 -9.49 -20.08 -4.63
C GLY A 330 -10.74 -20.58 -5.37
N GLN A 331 -11.09 -21.85 -5.25
CA GLN A 331 -12.23 -22.49 -5.92
C GLN A 331 -13.43 -22.71 -4.98
N LYS A 332 -13.54 -21.95 -3.89
CA LYS A 332 -14.77 -21.92 -3.10
C LYS A 332 -15.23 -20.47 -2.87
N GLN A 333 -15.69 -19.84 -3.94
CA GLN A 333 -16.70 -18.79 -3.78
C GLN A 333 -18.09 -19.44 -3.66
N LEU A 334 -18.86 -18.92 -2.70
CA LEU A 334 -20.28 -19.15 -2.41
C LEU A 334 -20.62 -20.37 -1.54
N ARG A 335 -20.56 -20.18 -0.22
CA ARG A 335 -21.65 -20.61 0.66
C ARG A 335 -22.09 -19.41 1.49
N HIS A 336 -23.21 -18.82 1.05
CA HIS A 336 -24.10 -18.02 1.88
C HIS A 336 -24.67 -18.88 3.01
#